data_AF-A0AAW0KND6-F1
#
_entry.id   AF-A0AAW0KND6-F1
#
_cell.length_a   1.000
_cell.length_b   1.000
_cell.length_c   1.000
_cell.angle_alpha   90.00
_cell.angle_beta   90.00
_cell.angle_gamma   90.00
#
_symmetry.space_group_name_H-M   'P 1'
#
loop_
_entity.id
_entity.type
_entity.pdbx_description
1 polymer ?
#
loop_
_entity_poly.entity_id
_entity_poly.type
_entity_poly.pdbx_seq_one_letter_code
_entity_poly.pdbx_strand_id
1 'polypeptide(L)'
;MTKYFISMKSVIERYKKLKEEHHQLMNPASEVKFWQREAASLRQQLLYVQECNRGHYCQIMSVHLKDAINSMRDGWCRQLLGHELANLNIKDLQNLENTLEMSLKGIRIKKGHLVHQQNTELHNELDLFRKENEELKKKVYGEKDVNEANTTTNAPDTVHNGYGFQAPIHLQLSTTQAQNNEAQTKAMKLGYLFNLMAYYKLLHEY
;
A
#
# COMPACT_ATOMS: atom_id res chain seq x y z
N MET A 1 39.86 -5.74 17.82
CA MET A 1 40.55 -6.74 16.98
C MET A 1 41.93 -7.12 17.55
N THR A 2 42.12 -7.12 18.88
CA THR A 2 43.43 -7.27 19.55
C THR A 2 43.46 -8.38 20.60
N LYS A 3 42.45 -9.24 20.67
CA LYS A 3 42.34 -10.20 21.77
C LYS A 3 43.15 -11.49 21.62
N TYR A 4 43.69 -11.85 20.44
CA TYR A 4 44.36 -13.16 20.29
C TYR A 4 45.48 -13.20 19.25
N PHE A 5 46.33 -12.17 19.13
CA PHE A 5 47.61 -12.36 18.44
C PHE A 5 48.66 -12.70 19.48
N ILE A 6 48.87 -13.99 19.70
CA ILE A 6 50.02 -14.44 20.48
C ILE A 6 51.24 -14.23 19.57
N SER A 7 51.86 -13.06 19.71
CA SER A 7 53.14 -12.77 19.07
C SER A 7 54.18 -13.79 19.56
N MET A 8 55.10 -14.20 18.68
CA MET A 8 56.25 -15.04 19.05
C MET A 8 57.00 -14.48 20.26
N LYS A 9 57.04 -13.14 20.41
CA LYS A 9 57.58 -12.46 21.60
C LYS A 9 56.87 -12.86 22.89
N SER A 10 55.54 -12.96 22.87
CA SER A 10 54.72 -13.35 24.02
C SER A 10 54.83 -14.84 24.36
N VAL A 11 55.01 -15.73 23.36
CA VAL A 11 55.32 -17.16 23.59
C VAL A 11 56.65 -17.32 24.31
N ILE A 12 57.68 -16.61 23.83
CA ILE A 12 59.02 -16.61 24.42
C ILE A 12 58.97 -16.09 25.86
N GLU A 13 58.21 -15.03 26.11
CA GLU A 13 58.06 -14.44 27.44
C GLU A 13 57.33 -15.37 28.42
N ARG A 14 56.25 -16.03 28.00
CA ARG A 14 55.57 -17.07 28.80
C ARG A 14 56.49 -18.25 29.10
N TYR A 15 57.29 -18.69 28.12
CA TYR A 15 58.24 -19.78 28.30
C TYR A 15 59.35 -19.41 29.30
N LYS A 16 59.92 -18.20 29.18
CA LYS A 16 60.93 -17.70 30.13
C LYS A 16 60.38 -17.63 31.56
N LYS A 17 59.17 -17.08 31.73
CA LYS A 17 58.50 -17.02 33.03
C LYS A 17 58.24 -18.40 33.63
N LEU A 18 57.73 -19.34 32.83
CA LEU A 18 57.51 -20.73 33.27
C LEU A 18 58.81 -21.42 33.71
N LYS A 19 59.93 -21.07 33.07
CA LYS A 19 61.26 -21.58 33.38
C LYS A 19 61.88 -20.93 34.63
N GLU A 20 61.55 -19.67 34.91
CA GLU A 20 61.97 -18.95 36.13
C GLU A 20 61.21 -19.43 37.37
N GLU A 21 59.93 -19.80 37.23
CA GLU A 21 59.08 -20.32 38.32
C GLU A 21 59.53 -21.72 38.80
N HIS A 22 60.14 -22.53 37.92
CA HIS A 22 60.74 -23.82 38.25
C HIS A 22 62.27 -23.72 38.23
N HIS A 23 62.90 -23.46 39.38
CA HIS A 23 64.35 -23.28 39.55
C HIS A 23 65.26 -24.50 39.17
N GLN A 24 64.76 -25.49 38.43
CA GLN A 24 65.51 -26.61 37.83
C GLN A 24 64.98 -26.95 36.43
N LEU A 25 65.88 -27.47 35.59
CA LEU A 25 65.63 -27.92 34.22
C LEU A 25 64.32 -28.72 34.15
N MET A 26 63.32 -28.17 33.44
CA MET A 26 62.02 -28.79 33.26
C MET A 26 62.20 -30.23 32.78
N ASN A 27 61.39 -31.16 33.31
CA ASN A 27 61.43 -32.50 32.78
C ASN A 27 60.99 -32.47 31.30
N PRO A 28 61.58 -33.30 30.43
CA PRO A 28 61.31 -33.27 28.99
C PRO A 28 59.82 -33.42 28.65
N ALA A 29 59.04 -34.13 29.48
CA ALA A 29 57.61 -34.34 29.25
C ALA A 29 56.79 -33.04 29.41
N SER A 30 57.16 -32.16 30.34
CA SER A 30 56.47 -30.89 30.58
C SER A 30 56.80 -29.85 29.50
N GLU A 31 58.03 -29.83 28.98
CA GLU A 31 58.39 -28.97 27.83
C GLU A 31 57.62 -29.36 26.57
N VAL A 32 57.53 -30.67 26.30
CA VAL A 32 56.75 -31.18 25.16
C VAL A 32 55.28 -30.77 25.31
N LYS A 33 54.68 -30.91 26.50
CA LYS A 33 53.29 -30.48 26.75
C LYS A 33 53.10 -28.97 26.55
N PHE A 34 54.06 -28.15 26.98
CA PHE A 34 54.03 -26.71 26.77
C PHE A 34 54.06 -26.35 25.27
N TRP A 35 55.03 -26.88 24.53
CA TRP A 35 55.15 -26.62 23.09
C TRP A 35 53.99 -27.18 22.28
N GLN A 36 53.42 -28.32 22.68
CA GLN A 36 52.19 -28.84 22.09
C GLN A 36 51.02 -27.88 22.28
N ARG A 37 50.85 -27.30 23.48
CA ARG A 37 49.80 -26.31 23.77
C ARG A 37 49.99 -25.04 22.95
N GLU A 38 51.20 -24.51 22.90
CA GLU A 38 51.50 -23.28 22.15
C GLU A 38 51.35 -23.50 20.63
N ALA A 39 51.81 -24.64 20.10
CA ALA A 39 51.60 -25.01 18.70
C ALA A 39 50.10 -25.18 18.37
N ALA A 40 49.31 -25.78 19.27
CA ALA A 40 47.86 -25.89 19.09
C ALA A 40 47.18 -24.50 19.10
N SER A 41 47.61 -23.60 20.00
CA SER A 41 47.08 -22.23 20.07
C SER A 41 47.39 -21.42 18.81
N LEU A 42 48.62 -21.51 18.29
CA LEU A 42 49.02 -20.83 17.05
C LEU A 42 48.26 -21.38 15.83
N ARG A 43 48.04 -22.70 15.76
CA ARG A 43 47.22 -23.32 14.70
C ARG A 43 45.79 -22.79 14.72
N GLN A 44 45.17 -22.64 15.90
CA GLN A 44 43.84 -22.05 16.03
C GLN A 44 43.79 -20.59 15.57
N GLN A 45 44.79 -19.78 15.92
CA GLN A 45 44.86 -18.38 15.49
C GLN A 45 45.02 -18.23 13.97
N LEU A 46 45.85 -19.09 13.36
CA LEU A 46 46.01 -19.12 11.91
C LEU A 46 44.68 -19.44 11.21
N LEU A 47 43.97 -20.48 11.68
CA LEU A 47 42.65 -20.84 11.16
C LEU A 47 41.65 -19.70 11.32
N TYR A 48 41.64 -19.00 12.46
CA TYR A 48 40.77 -17.85 12.69
C TYR A 48 41.04 -16.73 11.67
N VAL A 49 42.30 -16.37 11.45
CA VAL A 49 42.66 -15.32 10.47
C VAL A 49 42.30 -15.75 9.05
N GLN A 50 42.52 -17.02 8.69
CA GLN A 50 42.13 -17.55 7.39
C GLN A 50 40.60 -17.49 7.18
N GLU A 51 39.82 -17.90 8.17
CA GLU A 51 38.35 -17.83 8.10
C GLU A 51 37.84 -16.39 8.10
N CYS A 52 38.43 -15.48 8.88
CA CYS A 52 38.09 -14.06 8.82
C CYS A 52 38.39 -13.46 7.44
N ASN A 53 39.58 -13.74 6.89
CA ASN A 53 39.94 -13.28 5.56
C ASN A 53 38.97 -13.84 4.50
N ARG A 54 38.65 -15.14 4.57
CA ARG A 54 37.65 -15.77 3.69
C ARG A 54 36.29 -15.07 3.80
N GLY A 55 35.83 -14.79 5.03
CA GLY A 55 34.62 -14.05 5.30
C GLY A 55 34.64 -12.63 4.72
N HIS A 56 35.74 -11.90 4.87
CA HIS A 56 35.90 -10.55 4.32
C HIS A 56 35.86 -10.55 2.79
N TYR A 57 36.57 -11.47 2.13
CA TYR A 57 36.51 -11.60 0.67
C TYR A 57 35.10 -11.93 0.18
N CYS A 58 34.40 -12.85 0.85
CA CYS A 58 33.00 -13.16 0.53
C CYS A 58 32.08 -11.96 0.75
N GLN A 59 32.28 -11.18 1.81
CA GLN A 59 31.50 -9.95 2.08
C GLN A 59 31.71 -8.90 1.00
N ILE A 60 32.97 -8.63 0.63
CA ILE A 60 33.30 -7.67 -0.44
C ILE A 60 32.64 -8.11 -1.75
N MET A 61 32.77 -9.38 -2.12
CA MET A 61 32.13 -9.91 -3.34
C MET A 61 30.60 -9.79 -3.29
N SER A 62 29.97 -10.05 -2.13
CA SER A 62 28.53 -9.91 -1.96
C SER A 62 28.04 -8.47 -2.11
N VAL A 63 28.81 -7.48 -1.63
CA VAL A 63 28.47 -6.06 -1.79
C VAL A 63 28.52 -5.68 -3.27
N HIS A 64 29.61 -6.01 -3.97
CA HIS A 64 29.73 -5.72 -5.40
C HIS A 64 28.65 -6.40 -6.24
N LEU A 65 28.32 -7.65 -5.94
CA LEU A 65 27.24 -8.36 -6.63
C LEU A 65 25.89 -7.66 -6.38
N LYS A 66 25.62 -7.24 -5.14
CA LYS A 66 24.40 -6.51 -4.79
C LYS A 66 24.32 -5.17 -5.50
N ASP A 67 25.42 -4.43 -5.57
CA ASP A 67 25.49 -3.15 -6.25
C ASP A 67 25.30 -3.31 -7.77
N ALA A 68 25.88 -4.35 -8.37
CA ALA A 68 25.67 -4.67 -9.78
C ALA A 68 24.20 -5.00 -10.06
N ILE A 69 23.56 -5.83 -9.22
CA ILE A 69 22.13 -6.17 -9.35
C ILE A 69 21.27 -4.91 -9.20
N ASN A 70 21.57 -4.05 -8.22
CA ASN A 70 20.85 -2.80 -8.04
C ASN A 70 21.00 -1.89 -9.25
N SER A 71 22.22 -1.71 -9.76
CA SER A 71 22.50 -0.90 -10.95
C SER A 71 21.75 -1.40 -12.19
N MET A 72 21.75 -2.72 -12.41
CA MET A 72 20.98 -3.33 -13.50
C MET A 72 19.48 -3.11 -13.35
N ARG A 73 18.94 -3.29 -12.13
CA ARG A 73 17.53 -3.04 -11.83
C ARG A 73 17.17 -1.59 -12.08
N ASP A 74 17.99 -0.65 -11.60
CA ASP A 74 17.69 0.77 -11.70
C ASP A 74 17.77 1.23 -13.17
N GLY A 75 18.70 0.69 -13.96
CA GLY A 75 18.74 0.87 -15.41
C GLY A 75 17.50 0.35 -16.12
N TRP A 76 17.06 -0.86 -15.77
CA TRP A 76 15.81 -1.44 -16.27
C TRP A 76 14.58 -0.59 -15.90
N CYS A 77 14.49 -0.08 -14.66
CA CYS A 77 13.42 0.81 -14.23
C CYS A 77 13.40 2.11 -15.04
N ARG A 78 14.56 2.71 -15.32
CA ARG A 78 14.66 3.91 -16.18
C ARG A 78 14.14 3.63 -17.59
N GLN A 79 14.52 2.50 -18.18
CA GLN A 79 14.04 2.08 -19.50
C GLN A 79 12.52 1.86 -19.52
N LEU A 80 11.97 1.18 -18.52
CA LEU A 80 10.51 1.00 -18.38
C LEU A 80 9.75 2.33 -18.30
N LEU A 81 10.38 3.38 -17.74
CA LEU A 81 9.83 4.73 -17.66
C LEU A 81 10.08 5.57 -18.93
N GLY A 82 10.72 5.01 -19.95
CA GLY A 82 10.98 5.66 -21.22
C GLY A 82 12.28 6.48 -21.28
N HIS A 83 13.17 6.34 -20.29
CA HIS A 83 14.47 7.02 -20.28
C HIS A 83 15.58 6.13 -20.88
N GLU A 84 16.65 6.75 -21.40
CA GLU A 84 17.87 6.07 -21.88
C GLU A 84 17.63 5.00 -22.98
N LEU A 85 16.54 5.14 -23.76
CA LEU A 85 16.17 4.18 -24.81
C LEU A 85 17.06 4.23 -26.07
N ALA A 86 17.80 5.32 -26.27
CA ALA A 86 18.58 5.56 -27.48
C ALA A 86 19.70 4.51 -27.73
N ASN A 87 20.12 3.81 -26.67
CA ASN A 87 21.17 2.79 -26.75
C ASN A 87 20.61 1.37 -26.95
N LEU A 88 19.29 1.20 -27.02
CA LEU A 88 18.64 -0.09 -27.26
C LEU A 88 18.51 -0.35 -28.76
N ASN A 89 18.70 -1.60 -29.17
CA ASN A 89 18.40 -2.00 -30.54
C ASN A 89 16.88 -2.19 -30.72
N ILE A 90 16.44 -2.29 -31.98
CA ILE A 90 15.03 -2.42 -32.35
C ILE A 90 14.36 -3.64 -31.70
N LYS A 91 15.08 -4.76 -31.59
CA LYS A 91 14.56 -5.98 -30.98
C LYS A 91 14.31 -5.80 -29.48
N ASP A 92 15.23 -5.14 -28.79
CA ASP A 92 15.12 -4.85 -27.36
C ASP A 92 14.01 -3.83 -27.08
N LEU A 93 13.86 -2.81 -27.93
CA LEU A 93 12.73 -1.87 -27.86
C LEU A 93 11.38 -2.59 -28.05
N GLN A 94 11.27 -3.49 -29.03
CA GLN A 94 10.05 -4.26 -29.25
C GLN A 94 9.71 -5.15 -28.05
N ASN A 95 10.72 -5.77 -27.43
CA ASN A 95 10.52 -6.57 -26.23
C ASN A 95 10.06 -5.72 -25.04
N LEU A 96 10.63 -4.53 -24.88
CA LEU A 96 10.24 -3.58 -23.84
C LEU A 96 8.79 -3.12 -24.02
N GLU A 97 8.40 -2.78 -25.25
CA GLU A 97 7.04 -2.40 -25.61
C GLU A 97 6.06 -3.54 -25.30
N ASN A 98 6.35 -4.76 -25.76
CA ASN A 98 5.51 -5.94 -25.48
C ASN A 98 5.37 -6.19 -23.96
N THR A 99 6.45 -5.99 -23.19
CA THR A 99 6.46 -6.16 -21.73
C THR A 99 5.57 -5.13 -21.05
N LEU A 100 5.66 -3.85 -21.46
CA LEU A 100 4.81 -2.78 -20.97
C LEU A 100 3.35 -3.00 -21.37
N GLU A 101 3.07 -3.38 -22.60
CA GLU A 101 1.71 -3.65 -23.08
C GLU A 101 1.04 -4.77 -22.29
N MET A 102 1.71 -5.93 -22.14
CA MET A 102 1.18 -7.06 -21.40
C MET A 102 0.90 -6.72 -19.93
N SER A 103 1.83 -6.05 -19.27
CA SER A 103 1.69 -5.67 -17.86
C SER A 103 0.57 -4.63 -17.66
N LEU A 104 0.52 -3.58 -18.48
CA LEU A 104 -0.54 -2.57 -18.44
C LEU A 104 -1.92 -3.15 -18.73
N LYS A 105 -2.02 -4.08 -19.70
CA LYS A 105 -3.25 -4.82 -19.98
C LYS A 105 -3.71 -5.61 -18.75
N GLY A 106 -2.79 -6.29 -18.06
CA GLY A 106 -3.08 -6.99 -16.81
C GLY A 106 -3.59 -6.06 -15.70
N ILE A 107 -2.92 -4.92 -15.51
CA ILE A 107 -3.34 -3.89 -14.52
C ILE A 107 -4.75 -3.38 -14.85
N ARG A 108 -5.02 -3.08 -16.13
CA ARG A 108 -6.34 -2.59 -16.58
C ARG A 108 -7.45 -3.58 -16.30
N ILE A 109 -7.24 -4.86 -16.60
CA ILE A 109 -8.21 -5.93 -16.32
C ILE A 109 -8.47 -6.02 -14.82
N LYS A 110 -7.42 -6.09 -14.00
CA LYS A 110 -7.56 -6.19 -12.54
C LYS A 110 -8.30 -4.99 -11.94
N LYS A 111 -7.97 -3.78 -12.40
CA LYS A 111 -8.67 -2.54 -11.97
C LYS A 111 -10.14 -2.56 -12.40
N GLY A 112 -10.44 -3.00 -13.62
CA GLY A 112 -11.81 -3.14 -14.11
C GLY A 112 -12.64 -4.10 -13.26
N HIS A 113 -12.07 -5.27 -12.91
CA HIS A 113 -12.73 -6.22 -12.00
C HIS A 113 -13.03 -5.61 -10.64
N LEU A 114 -12.06 -4.94 -10.03
CA LEU A 114 -12.24 -4.35 -8.69
C LEU A 114 -13.31 -3.25 -8.70
N VAL A 115 -13.30 -2.36 -9.70
CA VAL A 115 -14.31 -1.30 -9.85
C VAL A 115 -15.70 -1.90 -10.10
N HIS A 116 -15.80 -2.91 -10.96
CA HIS A 116 -17.07 -3.58 -11.23
C HIS A 116 -17.63 -4.22 -9.95
N GLN A 117 -16.78 -4.94 -9.22
CA GLN A 117 -17.15 -5.56 -7.95
C GLN A 117 -17.67 -4.53 -6.95
N GLN A 118 -16.94 -3.43 -6.72
CA GLN A 118 -17.36 -2.37 -5.79
C GLN A 118 -18.68 -1.72 -6.22
N ASN A 119 -18.89 -1.51 -7.52
CA ASN A 119 -20.15 -0.95 -8.02
C ASN A 119 -21.34 -1.90 -7.79
N THR A 120 -21.14 -3.21 -7.96
CA THR A 120 -22.18 -4.21 -7.68
C THR A 120 -22.52 -4.24 -6.19
N GLU A 121 -21.53 -4.19 -5.30
CA GLU A 121 -21.73 -4.14 -3.85
C GLU A 121 -22.51 -2.89 -3.43
N LEU A 122 -22.10 -1.71 -3.92
CA LEU A 122 -22.81 -0.44 -3.64
C LEU A 122 -24.24 -0.42 -4.19
N HIS A 123 -24.48 -1.01 -5.36
CA HIS A 123 -25.82 -1.08 -5.92
C HIS A 123 -26.76 -1.93 -5.05
N ASN A 124 -26.26 -3.07 -4.55
CA ASN A 124 -27.01 -3.93 -3.65
C ASN A 124 -27.34 -3.23 -2.33
N GLU A 125 -26.39 -2.45 -1.79
CA GLU A 125 -26.61 -1.67 -0.56
C GLU A 125 -27.66 -0.57 -0.76
N LEU A 126 -27.61 0.16 -1.87
CA LEU A 126 -28.62 1.16 -2.23
C LEU A 126 -30.02 0.54 -2.37
N ASP A 127 -30.10 -0.67 -2.93
CA ASP A 127 -31.36 -1.41 -3.07
C ASP A 127 -31.94 -1.81 -1.71
N LEU A 128 -31.10 -2.23 -0.76
CA LEU A 128 -31.50 -2.51 0.62
C LEU A 128 -32.00 -1.24 1.31
N PHE A 129 -31.23 -0.16 1.24
CA PHE A 129 -31.60 1.13 1.84
C PHE A 129 -32.91 1.68 1.27
N ARG A 130 -33.15 1.50 -0.04
CA ARG A 130 -34.43 1.88 -0.67
C ARG A 130 -35.60 1.11 -0.07
N LYS A 131 -35.46 -0.22 0.09
CA LYS A 131 -36.50 -1.07 0.70
C LYS A 131 -36.77 -0.68 2.15
N GLU A 132 -35.73 -0.50 2.96
CA GLU A 132 -35.88 -0.07 4.35
C GLU A 132 -36.57 1.30 4.47
N ASN A 133 -36.22 2.26 3.62
CA ASN A 133 -36.90 3.57 3.59
C ASN A 133 -38.37 3.49 3.21
N GLU A 134 -38.75 2.59 2.30
CA GLU A 134 -40.15 2.35 1.97
C GLU A 134 -40.92 1.79 3.16
N GLU A 135 -40.31 0.86 3.92
CA GLU A 135 -40.90 0.33 5.15
C GLU A 135 -41.02 1.39 6.25
N LEU A 136 -39.97 2.20 6.45
CA LEU A 136 -39.99 3.30 7.41
C LEU A 136 -41.06 4.34 7.06
N LYS A 137 -41.20 4.72 5.78
CA LYS A 137 -42.27 5.61 5.32
C LYS A 137 -43.65 5.05 5.64
N LYS A 138 -43.89 3.76 5.41
CA LYS A 138 -45.17 3.12 5.77
C LYS A 138 -45.45 3.20 7.27
N LYS A 139 -44.43 3.03 8.12
CA LYS A 139 -44.57 3.16 9.58
C LYS A 139 -44.87 4.59 10.02
N VAL A 140 -44.23 5.60 9.42
CA VAL A 140 -44.45 7.02 9.75
C VAL A 140 -45.84 7.54 9.33
N TYR A 141 -46.36 7.06 8.20
CA TYR A 141 -47.67 7.50 7.68
C TYR A 141 -48.85 6.59 8.05
N GLY A 142 -48.60 5.42 8.65
CA GLY A 142 -49.64 4.48 9.09
C GLY A 142 -50.37 4.87 10.38
N GLU A 143 -50.01 5.98 11.03
CA GLU A 143 -50.53 6.41 12.33
C GLU A 143 -51.33 7.72 12.23
N LYS A 144 -52.25 7.82 11.26
CA LYS A 144 -53.11 9.01 11.10
C LYS A 144 -54.56 8.76 10.69
N ASP A 145 -55.10 7.56 10.89
CA ASP A 145 -56.54 7.30 10.67
C ASP A 145 -57.23 6.86 11.97
N VAL A 146 -57.39 7.80 12.91
CA VAL A 146 -58.51 7.79 13.86
C VAL A 146 -58.93 9.24 14.06
N ASN A 147 -59.96 9.69 13.31
CA ASN A 147 -61.00 10.65 13.68
C ASN A 147 -61.58 11.36 12.45
N GLU A 148 -62.30 10.62 11.60
CA GLU A 148 -63.25 11.19 10.66
C GLU A 148 -64.64 10.76 11.09
N ALA A 149 -65.30 11.58 11.92
CA ALA A 149 -66.75 11.56 12.10
C ALA A 149 -67.23 12.82 12.84
N ASN A 150 -68.25 13.47 12.24
CA ASN A 150 -69.18 14.46 12.81
C ASN A 150 -68.68 15.92 12.71
N THR A 151 -69.38 16.91 12.11
CA THR A 151 -70.83 17.14 12.08
C THR A 151 -71.21 18.20 11.01
N THR A 152 -72.31 17.90 10.32
CA THR A 152 -73.22 18.66 9.45
C THR A 152 -73.39 20.20 9.59
N THR A 153 -73.42 20.87 8.41
CA THR A 153 -74.29 21.99 7.92
C THR A 153 -74.61 23.21 8.79
N ASN A 154 -74.25 24.42 8.29
CA ASN A 154 -75.14 25.55 7.91
C ASN A 154 -74.39 26.91 7.93
N ALA A 155 -74.54 27.73 6.88
CA ALA A 155 -74.13 29.14 6.81
C ALA A 155 -75.29 30.05 7.30
N PRO A 156 -75.10 31.30 7.81
CA PRO A 156 -74.66 32.42 6.96
C PRO A 156 -73.76 33.51 7.60
N ASP A 157 -73.12 34.28 6.70
CA ASP A 157 -72.28 35.48 6.77
C ASP A 157 -72.20 36.34 8.06
N THR A 158 -70.97 36.70 8.47
CA THR A 158 -70.63 38.00 9.08
C THR A 158 -69.12 38.34 8.93
N VAL A 159 -68.81 39.27 8.01
CA VAL A 159 -67.77 40.35 8.07
C VAL A 159 -66.26 40.01 8.21
N HIS A 160 -65.57 40.20 7.08
CA HIS A 160 -64.32 40.99 6.85
C HIS A 160 -62.90 40.47 7.24
N ASN A 161 -62.14 40.28 6.16
CA ASN A 161 -60.69 40.48 5.91
C ASN A 161 -59.65 39.39 6.20
N GLY A 162 -59.01 38.93 5.10
CA GLY A 162 -57.57 38.67 5.04
C GLY A 162 -57.13 37.43 4.27
N TYR A 163 -57.14 37.48 2.92
CA TYR A 163 -56.35 36.72 1.91
C TYR A 163 -55.95 35.25 2.21
N GLY A 164 -56.21 34.21 1.41
CA GLY A 164 -56.73 34.07 0.05
C GLY A 164 -56.10 32.80 -0.57
N PHE A 165 -56.91 31.82 -1.01
CA PHE A 165 -56.50 30.78 -1.97
C PHE A 165 -57.74 30.27 -2.71
N GLN A 166 -57.97 30.85 -3.89
CA GLN A 166 -59.03 30.50 -4.82
C GLN A 166 -58.59 29.28 -5.65
N ALA A 167 -59.35 28.19 -5.57
CA ALA A 167 -59.37 27.16 -6.61
C ALA A 167 -60.16 27.68 -7.83
N PRO A 168 -60.24 26.97 -8.98
CA PRO A 168 -59.24 26.19 -9.70
C PRO A 168 -59.18 26.62 -11.18
N ILE A 169 -57.99 26.68 -11.79
CA ILE A 169 -57.88 26.86 -13.26
C ILE A 169 -57.58 25.51 -13.90
N HIS A 170 -58.56 24.97 -14.62
CA HIS A 170 -58.39 23.88 -15.57
C HIS A 170 -57.36 24.28 -16.63
N LEU A 171 -56.27 23.54 -16.78
CA LEU A 171 -55.37 23.65 -17.92
C LEU A 171 -55.14 22.25 -18.51
N GLN A 172 -55.60 22.11 -19.75
CA GLN A 172 -55.48 20.91 -20.59
C GLN A 172 -54.02 20.47 -20.71
N LEU A 173 -53.82 19.16 -20.86
CA LEU A 173 -52.55 18.55 -21.28
C LEU A 173 -51.95 19.33 -22.45
N SER A 174 -50.74 19.86 -22.25
CA SER A 174 -49.78 20.12 -23.33
C SER A 174 -48.49 19.36 -23.01
N THR A 175 -48.26 18.35 -23.83
CA THR A 175 -47.24 17.30 -23.75
C THR A 175 -45.82 17.80 -24.11
N THR A 176 -45.25 18.76 -23.35
CA THR A 176 -43.86 19.22 -23.65
C THR A 176 -42.96 19.55 -22.44
N GLN A 177 -43.33 19.21 -21.20
CA GLN A 177 -42.59 19.67 -20.00
C GLN A 177 -41.71 18.61 -19.30
N ALA A 178 -41.73 17.34 -19.73
CA ALA A 178 -40.90 16.29 -19.13
C ALA A 178 -39.41 16.39 -19.50
N GLN A 179 -39.07 16.91 -20.68
CA GLN A 179 -37.67 16.94 -21.16
C GLN A 179 -36.82 18.03 -20.48
N ASN A 180 -37.40 19.19 -20.12
CA ASN A 180 -36.66 20.27 -19.46
C ASN A 180 -36.35 19.96 -17.99
N ASN A 181 -37.29 19.35 -17.26
CA ASN A 181 -37.07 18.97 -15.87
C ASN A 181 -36.03 17.85 -15.76
N GLU A 182 -36.03 16.90 -16.70
CA GLU A 182 -35.06 15.81 -16.70
C GLU A 182 -33.65 16.30 -17.08
N ALA A 183 -33.53 17.21 -18.05
CA ALA A 183 -32.26 17.85 -18.42
C ALA A 183 -31.70 18.71 -17.27
N GLN A 184 -32.55 19.46 -16.58
CA GLN A 184 -32.15 20.27 -15.41
C GLN A 184 -31.74 19.37 -14.23
N THR A 185 -32.45 18.28 -13.99
CA THR A 185 -32.10 17.31 -12.92
C THR A 185 -30.84 16.53 -13.27
N LYS A 186 -30.64 16.15 -14.54
CA LYS A 186 -29.42 15.50 -15.04
C LYS A 186 -28.22 16.43 -14.97
N ALA A 187 -28.38 17.71 -15.36
CA ALA A 187 -27.34 18.73 -15.26
C ALA A 187 -26.94 18.99 -13.80
N MET A 188 -27.93 19.09 -12.90
CA MET A 188 -27.69 19.28 -11.48
C MET A 188 -26.96 18.06 -10.88
N LYS A 189 -27.37 16.83 -11.24
CA LYS A 189 -26.68 15.58 -10.85
C LYS A 189 -25.25 15.50 -11.40
N LEU A 190 -25.01 15.94 -12.64
CA LEU A 190 -23.67 15.99 -13.24
C LEU A 190 -22.77 16.99 -12.48
N GLY A 191 -23.31 18.14 -12.10
CA GLY A 191 -22.59 19.15 -11.31
C GLY A 191 -22.15 18.63 -9.94
N TYR A 192 -23.02 17.87 -9.25
CA TYR A 192 -22.66 17.21 -8.00
C TYR A 192 -21.58 16.14 -8.19
N LEU A 193 -21.66 15.33 -9.25
CA LEU A 193 -20.66 14.32 -9.60
C LEU A 193 -19.30 14.96 -9.93
N PHE A 194 -19.30 16.09 -10.64
CA PHE A 194 -18.07 16.80 -11.00
C PHE A 194 -17.37 17.40 -9.77
N ASN A 195 -18.13 18.00 -8.85
CA ASN A 195 -17.61 18.48 -7.57
C ASN A 195 -17.09 17.35 -6.69
N LEU A 196 -17.78 16.21 -6.66
CA LEU A 196 -17.34 15.05 -5.89
C LEU A 196 -16.03 14.48 -6.46
N MET A 197 -15.92 14.38 -7.79
CA MET A 197 -14.67 13.95 -8.44
C MET A 197 -13.51 14.93 -8.20
N ALA A 198 -13.77 16.24 -8.18
CA ALA A 198 -12.76 17.25 -7.85
C ALA A 198 -12.29 17.11 -6.39
N TYR A 199 -13.20 16.86 -5.46
CA TYR A 199 -12.87 16.64 -4.04
C TYR A 199 -12.03 15.38 -3.83
N TYR A 200 -12.38 14.26 -4.47
CA TYR A 200 -11.58 13.03 -4.42
C TYR A 200 -10.19 13.19 -5.04
N LYS A 201 -10.04 14.04 -6.07
CA LYS A 201 -8.75 14.32 -6.69
C LYS A 201 -7.84 15.13 -5.77
N LEU A 202 -8.39 16.14 -5.07
CA LEU A 202 -7.65 16.94 -4.08
C LEU A 202 -7.23 16.12 -2.85
N LEU A 203 -8.04 15.15 -2.43
CA LEU A 203 -7.72 14.27 -1.31
C LEU A 203 -6.64 13.23 -1.62
N HIS A 204 -6.39 12.92 -2.90
CA HIS A 204 -5.43 11.92 -3.32
C HIS A 204 -4.08 12.49 -3.80
N GLU A 205 -3.93 13.82 -3.78
CA GLU A 205 -2.69 14.54 -4.08
C GLU A 205 -1.87 14.91 -2.82
N TYR A 206 -2.23 14.40 -1.63
CA TYR A 206 -1.46 14.49 -0.38
C TYR A 206 -0.97 13.13 0.13
#